data_AF-A0A8C7E5C3-F1
#
_entry.id   AF-A0A8C7E5C3-F1
#
_cell.length_a   1.000
_cell.length_b   1.000
_cell.length_c   1.000
_cell.angle_alpha   90.00
_cell.angle_beta   90.00
_cell.angle_gamma   90.00
#
_symmetry.space_group_name_H-M   'P 1'
#
loop_
_entity.id
_entity.type
_entity.pdbx_description
1 polymer ?
#
loop_
_entity_poly.entity_id
_entity_poly.type
_entity_poly.pdbx_seq_one_letter_code
_entity_poly.pdbx_strand_id
1 'polypeptide(L)'
;MLLAYQEDMFTIHTVEEILWGYTDKFLKTLHKFFPNVDPVFGYFKEMNATDDGEYVMLSGEKNYLDFTRVIEWNGKDKLDWWTTPSCNMINGTDGETFHSLISKDERIYIFSTDFCRSPFRLGIPTHRFAPPLEIFANISVNPDNAGFCVPAGHCEGSGILNVTGCKKGEAPILLSPPHFLHSEDTYAKMVDGMHPNKQDHDTFLDINPVSLLFLWTSKSSTGSPLPTAAVEPNISVWWDSTFFTTVSVGMAWWVWCGLVGMVWLGGHGRGRIL
;
A
#
# COMPACT_ATOMS: atom_id res chain seq x y z
N MET A 1 22.00 18.81 -16.70
CA MET A 1 22.38 18.82 -15.28
C MET A 1 22.82 17.43 -14.83
N LEU A 2 22.02 16.38 -15.06
CA LEU A 2 22.39 14.97 -14.78
C LEU A 2 23.75 14.54 -15.36
N LEU A 3 24.02 14.83 -16.64
CA LEU A 3 25.31 14.53 -17.28
C LEU A 3 26.53 15.21 -16.63
N ALA A 4 26.32 16.32 -15.90
CA ALA A 4 27.41 17.03 -15.22
C ALA A 4 27.78 16.40 -13.87
N TYR A 5 26.88 15.58 -13.30
CA TYR A 5 27.06 14.95 -12.00
C TYR A 5 27.54 13.49 -12.08
N GLN A 6 27.57 12.91 -13.29
CA GLN A 6 27.95 11.49 -13.49
C GLN A 6 27.18 10.55 -12.55
N GLU A 7 25.88 10.83 -12.34
CA GLU A 7 25.03 9.94 -11.55
C GLU A 7 24.80 8.63 -12.31
N ASP A 8 24.96 7.51 -11.61
CA ASP A 8 24.69 6.17 -12.13
C ASP A 8 23.24 5.76 -11.83
N MET A 9 22.67 4.91 -12.69
CA MET A 9 21.32 4.36 -12.48
C MET A 9 21.25 3.46 -11.24
N PHE A 10 22.37 2.82 -10.88
CA PHE A 10 22.46 1.92 -9.72
C PHE A 10 23.40 2.52 -8.70
N THR A 11 22.91 2.70 -7.48
CA THR A 11 23.69 3.20 -6.35
C THR A 11 23.77 2.14 -5.25
N ILE A 12 24.78 2.24 -4.40
CA ILE A 12 24.99 1.33 -3.27
C ILE A 12 24.75 2.11 -1.99
N HIS A 13 23.79 1.64 -1.21
CA HIS A 13 23.40 2.20 0.08
C HIS A 13 23.16 1.07 1.08
N THR A 14 23.23 1.39 2.36
CA THR A 14 22.80 0.48 3.42
C THR A 14 21.28 0.35 3.43
N VAL A 15 20.77 -0.73 4.03
CA VAL A 15 19.32 -0.92 4.21
C VAL A 15 18.72 0.22 5.04
N GLU A 16 19.45 0.70 6.04
CA GLU A 16 19.03 1.83 6.88
C GLU A 16 18.85 3.11 6.05
N GLU A 17 19.82 3.44 5.20
CA GLU A 17 19.77 4.62 4.33
C GLU A 17 18.59 4.57 3.35
N ILE A 18 18.36 3.43 2.69
CA ILE A 18 17.27 3.28 1.71
C ILE A 18 15.90 3.42 2.38
N LEU A 19 15.74 2.87 3.60
CA LEU A 19 14.46 2.90 4.30
C LEU A 19 14.17 4.24 4.93
N TRP A 20 15.14 4.77 5.69
CA TRP A 20 14.89 5.88 6.59
C TRP A 20 15.34 7.23 6.04
N GLY A 21 16.22 7.21 5.04
CA GLY A 21 16.68 8.40 4.37
C GLY A 21 18.19 8.45 4.21
N TYR A 22 18.64 8.87 3.03
CA TYR A 22 19.99 9.36 2.80
C TYR A 22 19.95 10.68 2.02
N THR A 23 20.96 11.53 2.22
CA THR A 23 21.08 12.77 1.45
C THR A 23 21.66 12.47 0.07
N ASP A 24 20.86 12.65 -0.97
CA ASP A 24 21.29 12.45 -2.34
C ASP A 24 22.08 13.68 -2.86
N LYS A 25 23.19 13.45 -3.55
CA LYS A 25 24.08 14.54 -4.01
C LYS A 25 23.43 15.40 -5.09
N PHE A 26 22.66 14.78 -5.96
CA PHE A 26 21.96 15.45 -7.05
C PHE A 26 20.75 16.22 -6.51
N LEU A 27 19.91 15.61 -5.68
CA LEU A 27 18.78 16.29 -5.03
C LEU A 27 19.26 17.45 -4.13
N LYS A 28 20.37 17.27 -3.40
CA LYS A 28 20.98 18.36 -2.61
C LYS A 28 21.45 19.54 -3.47
N THR A 29 21.91 19.26 -4.69
CA THR A 29 22.26 20.33 -5.63
C THR A 29 21.00 21.00 -6.14
N LEU A 30 19.98 20.24 -6.55
CA LEU A 30 18.72 20.78 -7.02
C LEU A 30 18.05 21.65 -5.96
N HIS A 31 18.07 21.23 -4.69
CA HIS A 31 17.54 21.97 -3.55
C HIS A 31 18.11 23.40 -3.46
N LYS A 32 19.39 23.61 -3.83
CA LYS A 32 20.01 24.95 -3.84
C LYS A 32 19.38 25.90 -4.85
N PHE A 33 18.88 25.37 -5.97
CA PHE A 33 18.22 26.15 -7.03
C PHE A 33 16.70 26.17 -6.88
N PHE A 34 16.14 25.08 -6.35
CA PHE A 34 14.72 24.84 -6.16
C PHE A 34 14.49 24.37 -4.71
N PRO A 35 14.28 25.30 -3.76
CA PRO A 35 14.14 24.97 -2.34
C PRO A 35 13.02 23.98 -1.99
N ASN A 36 12.05 23.80 -2.90
CA ASN A 36 10.95 22.85 -2.74
C ASN A 36 11.37 21.39 -3.00
N VAL A 37 12.51 21.14 -3.63
CA VAL A 37 13.03 19.78 -3.87
C VAL A 37 13.71 19.30 -2.61
N ASP A 38 13.24 18.20 -2.03
CA ASP A 38 13.86 17.66 -0.83
C ASP A 38 15.20 16.99 -1.13
N PRO A 39 16.29 17.31 -0.41
CA PRO A 39 17.60 16.70 -0.64
C PRO A 39 17.73 15.26 -0.09
N VAL A 40 16.77 14.78 0.70
CA VAL A 40 16.81 13.46 1.36
C VAL A 40 15.78 12.53 0.74
N PHE A 41 16.25 11.36 0.31
CA PHE A 41 15.42 10.29 -0.25
C PHE A 41 15.39 9.09 0.70
N GLY A 42 14.21 8.50 0.91
CA GLY A 42 14.00 7.22 1.60
C GLY A 42 12.54 6.78 1.53
N TYR A 43 12.26 5.48 1.51
CA TYR A 43 10.87 4.99 1.34
C TYR A 43 9.95 5.31 2.51
N PHE A 44 10.48 5.19 3.73
CA PHE A 44 9.77 5.44 5.00
C PHE A 44 10.38 6.66 5.72
N LYS A 45 10.94 7.59 4.94
CA LYS A 45 11.48 8.83 5.46
C LYS A 45 10.40 9.55 6.28
N GLU A 46 10.79 10.03 7.47
CA GLU A 46 9.92 10.77 8.40
C GLU A 46 8.70 9.98 8.93
N MET A 47 8.64 8.66 8.72
CA MET A 47 7.57 7.80 9.27
C MET A 47 7.86 7.32 10.70
N ASN A 48 9.10 7.50 11.17
CA ASN A 48 9.46 7.08 12.52
C ASN A 48 8.87 8.03 13.57
N ALA A 49 8.07 7.48 14.49
CA ALA A 49 7.36 8.19 15.54
C ALA A 49 6.40 9.30 15.03
N THR A 50 5.85 9.12 13.83
CA THR A 50 4.82 10.00 13.24
C THR A 50 3.53 9.22 12.98
N ASP A 51 2.46 9.96 12.73
CA ASP A 51 1.17 9.44 12.30
C ASP A 51 0.97 9.68 10.80
N ASP A 52 0.15 8.86 10.15
CA ASP A 52 -0.18 8.96 8.73
C ASP A 52 -1.39 9.88 8.46
N GLY A 53 -1.84 10.63 9.47
CA GLY A 53 -2.92 11.61 9.38
C GLY A 53 -3.93 11.56 10.53
N GLU A 54 -4.85 12.53 10.55
CA GLU A 54 -6.00 12.53 11.47
C GLU A 54 -7.16 11.74 10.87
N TYR A 55 -7.65 10.74 11.61
CA TYR A 55 -8.82 9.95 11.22
C TYR A 55 -10.02 10.35 12.07
N VAL A 56 -11.17 10.51 11.43
CA VAL A 56 -12.46 10.59 12.12
C VAL A 56 -13.21 9.30 11.85
N MET A 57 -13.52 8.57 12.92
CA MET A 57 -14.14 7.25 12.84
C MET A 57 -15.44 7.20 13.64
N LEU A 58 -16.34 6.32 13.24
CA LEU A 58 -17.57 6.07 13.98
C LEU A 58 -17.33 5.06 15.12
N SER A 59 -17.82 5.35 16.31
CA SER A 59 -17.76 4.46 17.49
C SER A 59 -18.56 3.17 17.34
N GLY A 60 -19.54 3.15 16.44
CA GLY A 60 -20.54 2.08 16.36
C GLY A 60 -21.64 2.14 17.42
N GLU A 61 -21.73 3.21 18.24
CA GLU A 61 -22.76 3.34 19.29
C GLU A 61 -24.19 3.27 18.73
N LYS A 62 -24.43 3.96 17.60
CA LYS A 62 -25.74 3.97 16.93
C LYS A 62 -26.02 2.70 16.15
N ASN A 63 -24.98 2.10 15.59
CA ASN A 63 -25.06 0.93 14.73
C ASN A 63 -23.72 0.20 14.76
N TYR A 64 -23.73 -1.06 15.22
CA TYR A 64 -22.50 -1.85 15.36
C TYR A 64 -21.80 -2.11 14.02
N LEU A 65 -22.53 -2.07 12.89
CA LEU A 65 -21.95 -2.23 11.55
C LEU A 65 -21.05 -1.05 11.16
N ASP A 66 -21.20 0.10 11.83
CA ASP A 66 -20.38 1.29 11.61
C ASP A 66 -19.16 1.34 12.55
N PHE A 67 -18.91 0.28 13.34
CA PHE A 67 -17.78 0.25 14.28
C PHE A 67 -16.45 0.49 13.56
N THR A 68 -15.71 1.50 14.02
CA THR A 68 -14.41 1.95 13.49
C THR A 68 -14.41 2.28 12.00
N ARG A 69 -15.58 2.58 11.42
CA ARG A 69 -15.68 3.02 10.03
C ARG A 69 -15.12 4.43 9.90
N VAL A 70 -14.19 4.61 8.97
CA VAL A 70 -13.59 5.92 8.65
C VAL A 70 -14.61 6.75 7.88
N ILE A 71 -14.81 7.99 8.32
CA ILE A 71 -15.65 8.97 7.63
C ILE A 71 -14.87 10.16 7.11
N GLU A 72 -13.74 10.49 7.75
CA GLU A 72 -12.83 11.54 7.27
C GLU A 72 -11.38 11.14 7.53
N TRP A 73 -10.49 11.54 6.62
CA TRP A 73 -9.05 11.47 6.79
C TRP A 73 -8.45 12.83 6.42
N ASN A 74 -7.64 13.41 7.32
CA ASN A 74 -7.05 14.75 7.19
C ASN A 74 -8.09 15.84 6.84
N GLY A 75 -9.26 15.78 7.47
CA GLY A 75 -10.37 16.73 7.26
C GLY A 75 -11.05 16.62 5.90
N LYS A 76 -10.84 15.53 5.16
CA LYS A 76 -11.50 15.24 3.88
C LYS A 76 -12.33 13.97 3.99
N ASP A 77 -13.52 13.99 3.42
CA ASP A 77 -14.44 12.84 3.30
C ASP A 77 -14.19 11.99 2.03
N LYS A 78 -13.26 12.43 1.18
CA LYS A 78 -12.85 11.77 -0.06
C LYS A 78 -11.42 12.16 -0.44
N LEU A 79 -10.81 11.31 -1.26
CA LEU A 79 -9.50 11.53 -1.86
C LEU A 79 -9.61 12.48 -3.07
N ASP A 80 -8.49 13.01 -3.54
CA ASP A 80 -8.43 13.97 -4.65
C ASP A 80 -7.39 13.63 -5.73
N TRP A 81 -6.74 12.46 -5.64
CA TRP A 81 -5.70 12.04 -6.58
C TRP A 81 -6.17 11.03 -7.63
N TRP A 82 -7.37 10.45 -7.50
CA TRP A 82 -7.94 9.55 -8.51
C TRP A 82 -8.87 10.30 -9.47
N THR A 83 -9.12 9.72 -10.64
CA THR A 83 -9.79 10.44 -11.74
C THR A 83 -11.32 10.39 -11.66
N THR A 84 -11.90 9.43 -10.92
CA THR A 84 -13.36 9.30 -10.77
C THR A 84 -13.80 9.50 -9.32
N PRO A 85 -15.06 9.97 -9.08
CA PRO A 85 -15.58 10.12 -7.73
C PRO A 85 -15.63 8.80 -6.95
N SER A 86 -15.94 7.67 -7.60
CA SER A 86 -16.01 6.36 -6.95
C SER A 86 -14.65 5.87 -6.45
N CYS A 87 -13.57 6.10 -7.22
CA CYS A 87 -12.22 5.72 -6.83
C CYS A 87 -11.65 6.60 -5.70
N ASN A 88 -12.19 7.81 -5.55
CA ASN A 88 -11.84 8.73 -4.47
C ASN A 88 -12.60 8.47 -3.16
N MET A 89 -13.50 7.48 -3.09
CA MET A 89 -14.24 7.19 -1.86
C MET A 89 -13.33 6.59 -0.78
N ILE A 90 -13.47 7.11 0.44
CA ILE A 90 -12.92 6.51 1.66
C ILE A 90 -13.97 5.52 2.20
N ASN A 91 -13.68 4.23 2.10
CA ASN A 91 -14.61 3.16 2.47
C ASN A 91 -13.99 2.22 3.50
N GLY A 92 -14.81 1.80 4.46
CA GLY A 92 -14.42 0.77 5.44
C GLY A 92 -13.70 1.33 6.66
N THR A 93 -12.92 0.47 7.30
CA THR A 93 -12.11 0.81 8.49
C THR A 93 -10.66 1.07 8.08
N ASP A 94 -9.78 1.41 9.02
CA ASP A 94 -8.33 1.47 8.81
C ASP A 94 -7.68 0.08 8.60
N GLY A 95 -8.46 -0.99 8.73
CA GLY A 95 -8.01 -2.37 8.60
C GLY A 95 -7.52 -2.98 9.91
N GLU A 96 -7.41 -2.22 11.00
CA GLU A 96 -7.03 -2.76 12.30
C GLU A 96 -8.22 -3.42 12.99
N THR A 97 -9.37 -2.79 12.98
CA THR A 97 -10.57 -3.37 13.58
C THR A 97 -11.75 -3.35 12.63
N PHE A 98 -12.70 -4.24 12.87
CA PHE A 98 -13.91 -4.40 12.08
C PHE A 98 -15.12 -4.56 12.99
N HIS A 99 -16.31 -4.36 12.45
CA HIS A 99 -17.55 -4.66 13.16
C HIS A 99 -17.64 -6.14 13.55
N SER A 100 -18.39 -6.42 14.62
CA SER A 100 -18.63 -7.80 15.06
C SER A 100 -19.66 -8.50 14.15
N LEU A 101 -19.73 -9.83 14.24
CA LEU A 101 -20.70 -10.66 13.53
C LEU A 101 -20.54 -10.65 12.00
N ILE A 102 -19.29 -10.59 11.53
CA ILE A 102 -18.97 -10.58 10.10
C ILE A 102 -19.49 -11.85 9.40
N SER A 103 -20.21 -11.65 8.30
CA SER A 103 -20.66 -12.72 7.41
C SER A 103 -19.56 -13.10 6.41
N LYS A 104 -19.56 -14.35 5.95
CA LYS A 104 -18.63 -14.81 4.90
C LYS A 104 -18.92 -14.21 3.53
N ASP A 105 -20.18 -13.84 3.30
CA ASP A 105 -20.64 -13.25 2.04
C ASP A 105 -20.44 -11.73 1.98
N GLU A 106 -19.93 -11.14 3.06
CA GLU A 106 -19.74 -9.71 3.20
C GLU A 106 -18.44 -9.23 2.52
N ARG A 107 -18.49 -8.03 1.94
CA ARG A 107 -17.32 -7.30 1.46
C ARG A 107 -16.77 -6.43 2.58
N ILE A 108 -15.56 -6.74 3.01
CA ILE A 108 -14.87 -5.93 4.03
C ILE A 108 -13.99 -4.90 3.32
N TYR A 109 -14.34 -3.63 3.45
CA TYR A 109 -13.55 -2.52 2.94
C TYR A 109 -12.50 -2.09 3.97
N ILE A 110 -11.32 -1.72 3.47
CA ILE A 110 -10.21 -1.18 4.26
C ILE A 110 -9.74 0.06 3.52
N PHE A 111 -9.66 1.19 4.20
CA PHE A 111 -8.97 2.38 3.71
C PHE A 111 -7.52 2.32 4.17
N SER A 112 -6.58 2.27 3.22
CA SER A 112 -5.15 2.26 3.52
C SER A 112 -4.47 3.44 2.83
N THR A 113 -3.81 4.27 3.62
CA THR A 113 -3.00 5.40 3.18
C THR A 113 -1.77 4.97 2.38
N ASP A 114 -1.26 3.76 2.62
CA ASP A 114 -0.15 3.19 1.85
C ASP A 114 -0.55 2.75 0.44
N PHE A 115 -1.75 2.19 0.27
CA PHE A 115 -2.32 1.91 -1.06
C PHE A 115 -2.92 3.14 -1.73
N CYS A 116 -3.10 4.21 -0.97
CA CYS A 116 -3.76 5.43 -1.41
C CYS A 116 -5.19 5.20 -1.93
N ARG A 117 -5.87 4.14 -1.50
CA ARG A 117 -7.24 3.81 -1.92
C ARG A 117 -7.92 2.89 -0.89
N SER A 118 -9.20 2.63 -1.12
CA SER A 118 -10.02 1.74 -0.29
C SER A 118 -10.24 0.37 -0.97
N PRO A 119 -9.31 -0.60 -0.88
CA PRO A 119 -9.55 -1.96 -1.34
C PRO A 119 -10.63 -2.68 -0.50
N PHE A 120 -11.18 -3.76 -1.04
CA PHE A 120 -12.06 -4.66 -0.29
C PHE A 120 -11.52 -6.09 -0.26
N ARG A 121 -12.10 -6.93 0.60
CA ARG A 121 -11.78 -8.34 0.71
C ARG A 121 -13.06 -9.16 0.73
N LEU A 122 -12.98 -10.36 0.17
CA LEU A 122 -14.09 -11.32 0.14
C LEU A 122 -13.75 -12.53 1.00
N GLY A 123 -14.77 -13.08 1.65
CA GLY A 123 -14.63 -14.28 2.46
C GLY A 123 -14.36 -15.53 1.63
N ILE A 124 -13.46 -16.37 2.13
CA ILE A 124 -13.11 -17.71 1.66
C ILE A 124 -13.61 -18.70 2.74
N PRO A 125 -13.98 -19.95 2.38
CA PRO A 125 -14.33 -20.97 3.37
C PRO A 125 -13.22 -21.08 4.42
N THR A 126 -13.49 -20.62 5.66
CA THR A 126 -12.63 -20.52 6.88
C THR A 126 -12.53 -19.11 7.53
N HIS A 127 -13.41 -18.15 7.21
CA HIS A 127 -13.32 -16.75 7.75
C HIS A 127 -11.99 -16.05 7.38
N ARG A 128 -11.38 -16.55 6.30
CA ARG A 128 -10.22 -15.97 5.66
C ARG A 128 -10.70 -15.00 4.58
N PHE A 129 -10.23 -13.77 4.63
CA PHE A 129 -10.59 -12.70 3.70
C PHE A 129 -9.40 -12.34 2.82
N ALA A 130 -9.53 -12.52 1.51
CA ALA A 130 -8.49 -12.20 0.55
C ALA A 130 -8.97 -11.10 -0.41
N PRO A 131 -8.08 -10.26 -0.94
CA PRO A 131 -8.44 -9.33 -2.00
C PRO A 131 -8.75 -10.15 -3.26
N PRO A 132 -9.93 -10.01 -3.86
CA PRO A 132 -10.19 -10.63 -5.15
C PRO A 132 -9.29 -10.03 -6.25
N LEU A 133 -9.02 -10.83 -7.28
CA LEU A 133 -8.17 -10.43 -8.41
C LEU A 133 -8.70 -9.18 -9.13
N GLU A 134 -10.00 -8.92 -9.05
CA GLU A 134 -10.67 -7.78 -9.68
C GLU A 134 -10.23 -6.41 -9.14
N ILE A 135 -9.62 -6.33 -7.95
CA ILE A 135 -9.21 -5.05 -7.35
C ILE A 135 -8.03 -4.39 -8.08
N PHE A 136 -7.14 -5.21 -8.61
CA PHE A 136 -5.98 -4.77 -9.37
C PHE A 136 -6.07 -5.18 -10.85
N ALA A 137 -7.19 -5.76 -11.29
CA ALA A 137 -7.36 -6.15 -12.68
C ALA A 137 -7.47 -4.93 -13.61
N ASN A 138 -7.12 -5.12 -14.87
CA ASN A 138 -7.29 -4.13 -15.93
C ASN A 138 -8.78 -3.73 -16.11
N ILE A 139 -9.03 -2.53 -16.65
CA ILE A 139 -10.35 -1.98 -17.01
C ILE A 139 -11.19 -2.98 -17.82
N SER A 140 -10.57 -3.77 -18.70
CA SER A 140 -11.30 -4.78 -19.50
C SER A 140 -11.98 -5.87 -18.65
N VAL A 141 -11.43 -6.16 -17.48
CA VAL A 141 -11.98 -7.14 -16.53
C VAL A 141 -12.86 -6.45 -15.50
N ASN A 142 -12.40 -5.32 -14.95
CA ASN A 142 -13.15 -4.52 -14.00
C ASN A 142 -13.15 -3.03 -14.43
N PRO A 143 -14.21 -2.57 -15.12
CA PRO A 143 -14.30 -1.19 -15.60
C PRO A 143 -14.24 -0.13 -14.50
N ASP A 144 -14.62 -0.47 -13.26
CA ASP A 144 -14.57 0.44 -12.13
C ASP A 144 -13.13 0.87 -11.79
N ASN A 145 -12.13 0.07 -12.17
CA ASN A 145 -10.73 0.40 -11.95
C ASN A 145 -10.20 1.53 -12.86
N ALA A 146 -10.98 1.98 -13.84
CA ALA A 146 -10.57 3.06 -14.73
C ALA A 146 -10.21 4.36 -13.98
N GLY A 147 -10.81 4.58 -12.80
CA GLY A 147 -10.51 5.74 -11.98
C GLY A 147 -9.12 5.74 -11.33
N PHE A 148 -8.49 4.57 -11.21
CA PHE A 148 -7.13 4.41 -10.68
C PHE A 148 -6.03 4.61 -11.72
N CYS A 149 -6.41 4.84 -12.99
CA CYS A 149 -5.46 5.10 -14.06
C CYS A 149 -5.17 6.59 -14.15
N VAL A 150 -3.92 6.96 -13.90
CA VAL A 150 -3.45 8.36 -13.86
C VAL A 150 -2.24 8.48 -14.79
N PRO A 151 -2.31 9.28 -15.87
CA PRO A 151 -3.44 10.09 -16.32
C PRO A 151 -4.62 9.26 -16.85
N ALA A 152 -5.82 9.83 -16.87
CA ALA A 152 -7.04 9.14 -17.29
C ALA A 152 -6.87 8.44 -18.65
N GLY A 153 -7.29 7.18 -18.73
CA GLY A 153 -7.16 6.34 -19.92
C GLY A 153 -5.81 5.64 -20.12
N HIS A 154 -4.83 5.90 -19.25
CA HIS A 154 -3.52 5.24 -19.29
C HIS A 154 -3.32 4.41 -18.02
N CYS A 155 -3.48 3.09 -18.14
CA CYS A 155 -3.31 2.15 -17.05
C CYS A 155 -2.06 1.31 -17.27
N GLU A 156 -1.39 0.93 -16.19
CA GLU A 156 -0.17 0.13 -16.25
C GLU A 156 -0.45 -1.29 -16.76
N GLY A 157 -1.55 -1.91 -16.31
CA GLY A 157 -1.90 -3.29 -16.65
C GLY A 157 -2.54 -3.99 -15.46
N SER A 158 -2.83 -5.28 -15.58
CA SER A 158 -3.35 -6.05 -14.44
C SER A 158 -2.25 -6.28 -13.38
N GLY A 159 -2.62 -6.09 -12.11
CA GLY A 159 -1.79 -6.35 -10.93
C GLY A 159 -0.78 -5.26 -10.60
N ILE A 160 -0.85 -4.09 -11.25
CA ILE A 160 0.01 -2.93 -11.00
C ILE A 160 -0.86 -1.71 -10.67
N LEU A 161 -0.46 -0.94 -9.66
CA LEU A 161 -1.11 0.31 -9.27
C LEU A 161 -0.09 1.45 -9.24
N ASN A 162 -0.34 2.50 -10.00
CA ASN A 162 0.48 3.71 -9.98
C ASN A 162 0.04 4.62 -8.82
N VAL A 163 0.93 4.81 -7.83
CA VAL A 163 0.67 5.62 -6.62
C VAL A 163 1.50 6.90 -6.58
N THR A 164 2.11 7.27 -7.71
CA THR A 164 2.89 8.50 -7.86
C THR A 164 2.10 9.74 -7.40
N GLY A 165 0.81 9.82 -7.75
CA GLY A 165 -0.04 10.96 -7.42
C GLY A 165 -0.25 11.19 -5.93
N CYS A 166 -0.45 10.13 -5.14
CA CYS A 166 -0.66 10.26 -3.70
C CYS A 166 0.65 10.45 -2.92
N LYS A 167 1.78 9.96 -3.43
CA LYS A 167 3.11 10.20 -2.87
C LYS A 167 3.70 11.53 -3.37
N LYS A 168 2.83 12.53 -3.53
CA LYS A 168 3.13 13.93 -3.90
C LYS A 168 3.89 14.13 -5.23
N GLY A 169 3.94 13.12 -6.09
CA GLY A 169 4.63 13.18 -7.39
C GLY A 169 6.16 13.31 -7.27
N GLU A 170 6.73 13.06 -6.10
CA GLU A 170 8.17 13.19 -5.86
C GLU A 170 8.96 12.02 -6.49
N ALA A 171 8.30 10.86 -6.65
CA ALA A 171 8.88 9.66 -7.24
C ALA A 171 7.83 8.86 -8.04
N PRO A 172 8.19 8.26 -9.20
CA PRO A 172 7.32 7.39 -9.98
C PRO A 172 7.22 6.00 -9.31
N ILE A 173 6.29 5.87 -8.36
CA ILE A 173 6.12 4.65 -7.55
C ILE A 173 4.96 3.81 -8.08
N LEU A 174 5.25 2.54 -8.35
CA LEU A 174 4.27 1.52 -8.71
C LEU A 174 4.20 0.44 -7.61
N LEU A 175 2.99 0.01 -7.26
CA LEU A 175 2.75 -1.07 -6.32
C LEU A 175 2.33 -2.34 -7.08
N SER A 176 2.84 -3.49 -6.61
CA SER A 176 2.37 -4.80 -7.04
C SER A 176 2.34 -5.78 -5.86
N PRO A 177 1.66 -6.93 -6.00
CA PRO A 177 1.92 -8.06 -5.11
C PRO A 177 3.35 -8.61 -5.28
N PRO A 178 3.88 -9.38 -4.30
CA PRO A 178 5.24 -9.87 -4.34
C PRO A 178 5.53 -10.77 -5.54
N HIS A 179 6.69 -10.55 -6.15
CA HIS A 179 7.11 -11.19 -7.40
C HIS A 179 6.06 -11.12 -8.52
N PHE A 180 5.25 -10.05 -8.53
CA PHE A 180 4.16 -9.84 -9.51
C PHE A 180 3.10 -10.95 -9.48
N LEU A 181 2.84 -11.55 -8.31
CA LEU A 181 1.75 -12.49 -8.16
C LEU A 181 0.43 -11.82 -8.61
N HIS A 182 -0.33 -12.48 -9.48
CA HIS A 182 -1.60 -11.97 -10.05
C HIS A 182 -1.47 -10.77 -11.01
N SER A 183 -0.26 -10.35 -11.35
CA SER A 183 -0.02 -9.37 -12.41
C SER A 183 0.14 -10.05 -13.78
N GLU A 184 0.22 -9.26 -14.84
CA GLU A 184 0.52 -9.78 -16.18
C GLU A 184 1.90 -10.46 -16.23
N ASP A 185 1.98 -11.62 -16.89
CA ASP A 185 3.22 -12.42 -16.99
C ASP A 185 4.43 -11.64 -17.52
N THR A 186 4.18 -10.58 -18.29
CA THR A 186 5.22 -9.71 -18.85
C THR A 186 6.08 -9.09 -17.76
N TYR A 187 5.50 -8.68 -16.63
CA TYR A 187 6.24 -8.05 -15.53
C TYR A 187 7.22 -9.01 -14.87
N ALA A 188 6.78 -10.23 -14.55
CA ALA A 188 7.67 -11.24 -13.98
C ALA A 188 8.77 -11.68 -14.96
N LYS A 189 8.54 -11.59 -16.28
CA LYS A 189 9.53 -11.94 -17.32
C LYS A 189 10.53 -10.81 -17.60
N MET A 190 10.22 -9.57 -17.23
CA MET A 190 11.12 -8.42 -17.43
C MET A 190 12.27 -8.39 -16.42
N VAL A 191 12.15 -9.10 -15.30
CA VAL A 191 13.09 -9.05 -14.18
C VAL A 191 13.51 -10.47 -13.79
N ASP A 192 14.78 -10.78 -13.97
CA ASP A 192 15.34 -12.07 -13.57
C ASP A 192 15.20 -12.27 -12.04
N GLY A 193 14.82 -13.48 -11.64
CA GLY A 193 14.61 -13.86 -10.24
C GLY A 193 13.18 -13.70 -9.72
N MET A 194 12.23 -13.28 -10.57
CA MET A 194 10.81 -13.25 -10.21
C MET A 194 10.16 -14.64 -10.27
N HIS A 195 9.69 -15.13 -9.11
CA HIS A 195 9.06 -16.44 -8.96
C HIS A 195 7.72 -16.31 -8.22
N PRO A 196 6.65 -15.82 -8.89
CA PRO A 196 5.35 -15.66 -8.25
C PRO A 196 4.82 -17.00 -7.71
N ASN A 197 4.50 -17.04 -6.43
CA ASN A 197 4.00 -18.21 -5.75
C ASN A 197 2.84 -17.82 -4.82
N LYS A 198 1.71 -18.53 -4.90
CA LYS A 198 0.52 -18.20 -4.11
C LYS A 198 0.70 -18.53 -2.61
N GLN A 199 1.44 -19.57 -2.27
CA GLN A 199 1.68 -19.95 -0.88
C GLN A 199 2.47 -18.87 -0.13
N ASP A 200 3.41 -18.20 -0.80
CA ASP A 200 4.34 -17.26 -0.16
C ASP A 200 3.95 -15.78 -0.38
N HIS A 201 3.29 -15.45 -1.50
CA HIS A 201 3.05 -14.05 -1.91
C HIS A 201 1.58 -13.63 -1.86
N ASP A 202 0.65 -14.54 -1.55
CA ASP A 202 -0.77 -14.19 -1.42
C ASP A 202 -1.02 -13.43 -0.11
N THR A 203 -2.01 -12.54 -0.12
CA THR A 203 -2.36 -11.70 1.02
C THR A 203 -3.75 -12.08 1.49
N PHE A 204 -3.88 -12.47 2.76
CA PHE A 204 -5.17 -12.78 3.35
C PHE A 204 -5.25 -12.29 4.79
N LEU A 205 -6.46 -12.19 5.31
CA LEU A 205 -6.79 -11.74 6.65
C LEU A 205 -7.68 -12.79 7.31
N ASP A 206 -7.24 -13.40 8.40
CA ASP A 206 -8.06 -14.32 9.18
C ASP A 206 -8.82 -13.52 10.25
N ILE A 207 -10.13 -13.38 10.07
CA ILE A 207 -10.99 -12.60 10.99
C ILE A 207 -11.76 -13.54 11.89
N ASN A 208 -11.74 -13.30 13.20
CA ASN A 208 -12.63 -13.99 14.10
C ASN A 208 -14.05 -13.42 13.94
N PRO A 209 -15.06 -14.23 13.57
CA PRO A 209 -16.40 -13.73 13.30
C PRO A 209 -17.14 -13.18 14.54
N VAL A 210 -16.74 -13.57 15.76
CA VAL A 210 -17.47 -13.22 16.99
C VAL A 210 -16.82 -12.06 17.74
N SER A 211 -15.49 -11.98 17.75
CA SER A 211 -14.76 -10.93 18.48
C SER A 211 -14.42 -9.74 17.58
N LEU A 212 -14.41 -8.54 18.16
CA LEU A 212 -13.90 -7.28 17.58
C LEU A 212 -12.37 -7.29 17.32
N LEU A 213 -11.75 -8.47 17.36
CA LEU A 213 -10.31 -8.72 17.28
C LEU A 213 -10.05 -9.78 16.22
N PHE A 214 -9.09 -9.53 15.35
CA PHE A 214 -8.60 -10.47 14.34
C PHE A 214 -7.41 -11.27 14.90
N LEU A 215 -7.12 -12.43 14.29
CA LEU A 215 -5.93 -13.25 14.59
C LEU A 215 -5.11 -13.36 13.30
N TRP A 216 -3.90 -12.81 13.29
CA TRP A 216 -3.04 -12.84 12.10
C TRP A 216 -2.38 -14.21 11.91
N THR A 217 -2.36 -14.70 10.67
CA THR A 217 -1.32 -15.62 10.19
C THR A 217 -0.92 -15.21 8.77
N SER A 218 0.31 -14.74 8.54
CA SER A 218 0.96 -14.93 7.23
C SER A 218 2.06 -15.96 7.40
N LYS A 219 2.22 -16.82 6.39
CA LYS A 219 3.20 -17.90 6.45
C LYS A 219 4.54 -17.35 5.97
N SER A 220 5.36 -16.86 6.90
CA SER A 220 6.81 -16.95 6.75
C SER A 220 7.25 -18.37 7.11
N SER A 221 8.31 -18.88 6.49
CA SER A 221 8.92 -20.21 6.72
C SER A 221 9.29 -20.50 8.19
N THR A 222 9.15 -19.55 9.10
CA THR A 222 9.27 -19.71 10.54
C THR A 222 7.90 -19.62 11.22
N GLY A 223 7.33 -20.77 11.57
CA GLY A 223 6.07 -20.88 12.28
C GLY A 223 6.18 -20.45 13.74
N SER A 224 5.48 -19.39 14.12
CA SER A 224 5.16 -19.08 15.52
C SER A 224 3.84 -18.30 15.58
N PRO A 225 2.87 -18.71 16.43
CA PRO A 225 1.61 -18.00 16.59
C PRO A 225 1.75 -16.95 17.70
N LEU A 226 1.52 -15.68 17.40
CA LEU A 226 1.38 -14.62 18.42
C LEU A 226 0.21 -13.67 18.05
N PRO A 227 -0.47 -13.08 19.06
CA PRO A 227 -1.72 -12.35 18.86
C PRO A 227 -1.49 -10.85 18.61
N THR A 228 -2.42 -10.23 17.89
CA THR A 228 -2.59 -8.77 17.62
C THR A 228 -1.49 -8.06 16.83
N ALA A 229 -1.69 -7.89 15.51
CA ALA A 229 -0.78 -7.14 14.63
C ALA A 229 -1.53 -6.47 13.47
N ALA A 230 -1.38 -5.16 13.29
CA ALA A 230 -2.04 -4.34 12.26
C ALA A 230 -1.98 -4.94 10.83
N VAL A 231 -3.00 -4.62 10.02
CA VAL A 231 -3.13 -5.09 8.64
C VAL A 231 -2.27 -4.25 7.71
N GLU A 232 -1.08 -4.73 7.42
CA GLU A 232 -0.30 -4.25 6.27
C GLU A 232 -0.06 -5.41 5.30
N PRO A 233 -0.55 -5.30 4.06
CA PRO A 233 -0.44 -6.38 3.08
C PRO A 233 0.96 -6.46 2.47
N ASN A 234 1.25 -7.62 1.86
CA ASN A 234 2.52 -7.84 1.19
C ASN A 234 2.55 -7.04 -0.11
N ILE A 235 3.42 -6.04 -0.18
CA ILE A 235 3.54 -5.16 -1.34
C ILE A 235 4.99 -5.12 -1.79
N SER A 236 5.18 -5.18 -3.10
CA SER A 236 6.42 -4.79 -3.75
C SER A 236 6.33 -3.36 -4.24
N VAL A 237 7.37 -2.57 -3.94
CA VAL A 237 7.55 -1.21 -4.43
C VAL A 237 8.47 -1.25 -5.64
N TRP A 238 8.02 -0.66 -6.74
CA TRP A 238 8.76 -0.59 -8.00
C TRP A 238 8.94 0.85 -8.47
N TRP A 239 10.05 1.09 -9.14
CA TRP A 239 10.33 2.35 -9.82
C TRP A 239 10.20 2.19 -11.32
N ASP A 240 9.52 3.15 -11.96
CA ASP A 240 9.45 3.24 -13.41
C ASP A 240 10.57 4.13 -13.97
N SER A 241 11.47 3.54 -14.77
CA SER A 241 12.53 4.26 -15.48
C SER A 241 12.17 4.45 -16.95
N THR A 242 11.50 5.55 -17.28
CA THR A 242 11.07 5.87 -18.66
C THR A 242 12.19 6.28 -19.63
N PHE A 243 13.48 6.19 -19.25
CA PHE A 243 14.60 6.73 -20.03
C PHE A 243 15.34 5.75 -20.96
N PHE A 244 15.32 4.43 -20.72
CA PHE A 244 16.13 3.49 -21.52
C PHE A 244 15.36 2.24 -22.03
N THR A 245 14.25 1.90 -21.41
CA THR A 245 13.20 0.94 -21.80
C THR A 245 12.19 0.98 -20.66
N THR A 246 10.87 0.96 -20.91
CA THR A 246 9.86 0.91 -19.82
C THR A 246 10.02 -0.42 -19.07
N VAL A 247 10.78 -0.41 -17.98
CA VAL A 247 11.04 -1.55 -17.10
C VAL A 247 10.77 -1.10 -15.69
N SER A 248 9.84 -1.77 -15.02
CA SER A 248 9.62 -1.59 -13.58
C SER A 248 10.72 -2.34 -12.83
N VAL A 249 11.51 -1.64 -12.00
CA VAL A 249 12.62 -2.24 -11.23
C VAL A 249 12.20 -2.50 -9.79
N GLY A 250 12.48 -3.71 -9.31
CA GLY A 250 12.00 -4.22 -8.02
C GLY A 250 12.92 -3.79 -6.93
N MET A 251 12.40 -2.98 -6.01
CA MET A 251 13.24 -2.35 -5.00
C MET A 251 13.15 -3.08 -3.67
N ALA A 252 11.94 -3.39 -3.22
CA ALA A 252 11.72 -4.14 -1.99
C ALA A 252 10.33 -4.76 -1.95
N TRP A 253 10.14 -5.74 -1.08
CA TRP A 253 8.84 -6.24 -0.67
C TRP A 253 8.82 -6.48 0.84
N TRP A 254 7.65 -6.30 1.45
CA TRP A 254 7.49 -6.32 2.90
C TRP A 254 6.46 -7.35 3.32
N VAL A 255 6.68 -7.97 4.47
CA VAL A 255 5.68 -8.74 5.22
C VAL A 255 5.72 -8.18 6.64
N TRP A 256 4.76 -7.34 7.00
CA TRP A 256 4.71 -6.73 8.33
C TRP A 256 4.12 -7.70 9.35
N CYS A 257 4.90 -7.98 10.40
CA CYS A 257 4.51 -8.89 11.48
C CYS A 257 4.78 -8.18 12.81
N GLY A 258 3.75 -7.52 13.36
CA GLY A 258 3.88 -6.80 14.62
C GLY A 258 3.85 -7.75 15.83
N LEU A 259 5.01 -8.06 16.44
CA LEU A 259 5.22 -7.94 17.89
C LEU A 259 6.63 -8.37 18.36
N VAL A 260 7.21 -7.48 19.17
CA VAL A 260 8.41 -7.60 20.02
C VAL A 260 9.75 -7.67 19.29
N GLY A 261 10.24 -6.49 18.89
CA GLY A 261 11.64 -6.27 18.53
C GLY A 261 11.78 -5.22 17.44
N MET A 262 11.79 -3.94 17.84
CA MET A 262 12.31 -2.80 17.07
C MET A 262 12.21 -2.90 15.55
N VAL A 263 11.05 -2.54 14.99
CA VAL A 263 10.85 -1.44 14.03
C VAL A 263 9.33 -1.29 13.92
N TRP A 264 8.81 -0.12 14.24
CA TRP A 264 7.39 0.23 14.20
C TRP A 264 7.24 1.17 13.01
N LEU A 265 6.63 0.71 11.91
CA LEU A 265 6.58 1.45 10.62
C LEU A 265 5.17 1.70 10.08
N GLY A 266 4.13 1.16 10.73
CA GLY A 266 2.77 1.64 10.52
C GLY A 266 2.56 2.88 11.37
N GLY A 267 2.34 4.03 10.74
CA GLY A 267 1.88 5.21 11.48
C GLY A 267 0.47 4.96 11.96
N HIS A 268 0.25 4.82 13.27
CA HIS A 268 -1.12 4.94 13.79
C HIS A 268 -1.57 6.39 13.59
N GLY A 269 -2.57 6.58 12.75
CA GLY A 269 -3.27 7.85 12.62
C GLY A 269 -3.76 8.38 13.97
N ARG A 270 -3.79 9.70 14.14
CA ARG A 270 -4.47 10.30 15.29
C ARG A 270 -5.98 10.18 15.10
N GLY A 271 -6.59 9.19 15.75
CA GLY A 271 -8.02 8.93 15.65
C GLY A 271 -8.87 9.76 16.62
N ARG A 272 -9.92 10.40 16.11
CA ARG A 272 -11.07 10.88 16.89
C ARG A 272 -12.27 9.98 16.61
N ILE A 273 -12.76 9.32 17.65
CA ILE A 273 -13.95 8.46 17.57
C ILE A 273 -15.19 9.29 17.93
N LEU A 274 -16.19 9.27 17.05
CA LEU A 274 -17.49 9.96 17.22
C LEU A 274 -18.61 9.04 17.70
#